data_AF-A0A371Q264-F1
#
_entry.id   AF-A0A371Q264-F1
#
_cell.length_a   1.000
_cell.length_b   1.000
_cell.length_c   1.000
_cell.angle_alpha   90.00
_cell.angle_beta   90.00
_cell.angle_gamma   90.00
#
_symmetry.space_group_name_H-M   'P 1'
#
loop_
_entity.id
_entity.type
_entity.pdbx_description
1 polymer ?
#
loop_
_entity_poly.entity_id
_entity_poly.type
_entity_poly.pdbx_seq_one_letter_code
_entity_poly.pdbx_strand_id
1 'polypeptide(L)'
;MPQPAREFALRTDNTESTYTEWRHQVRNGLTELQSTLVPLFHETQLFRIYSSTLVPGLLQTEGYAAAVLSAVADFPELPCDDSAEAARARVERSRVIHEPGKRCVLLIEEAVLYCQIGDSDALPTQLAYLIKAADLPPVSLGIVPMATRERAQLPQETFHVYDDTLVSVELVSAEVSITQPSEIAQYLKTFEQLRRMAVYGAEARALMLKALEALQ
;
A
#
# COMPACT_ATOMS: atom_id res chain seq x y z
N MET A 1 -10.78 35.52 -9.67
CA MET A 1 -9.67 34.76 -10.27
C MET A 1 -9.98 33.29 -10.07
N PRO A 2 -10.15 32.48 -11.12
CA PRO A 2 -10.69 31.14 -10.94
C PRO A 2 -9.61 30.14 -10.50
N GLN A 3 -10.07 29.22 -9.66
CA GLN A 3 -9.41 28.20 -8.85
C GLN A 3 -9.08 26.94 -9.69
N PRO A 4 -7.91 26.29 -9.53
CA PRO A 4 -7.70 24.98 -10.16
C PRO A 4 -8.20 23.88 -9.21
N ALA A 5 -9.50 23.60 -9.24
CA ALA A 5 -10.03 22.30 -8.85
C ALA A 5 -9.65 21.32 -9.98
N ARG A 6 -8.75 20.36 -9.70
CA ARG A 6 -8.36 19.34 -10.67
C ARG A 6 -9.50 18.33 -10.83
N GLU A 7 -9.87 18.09 -12.08
CA GLU A 7 -10.89 17.15 -12.55
C GLU A 7 -10.71 15.75 -11.94
N PHE A 8 -11.68 15.33 -11.12
CA PHE A 8 -12.14 13.95 -11.16
C PHE A 8 -12.94 13.77 -12.44
N ALA A 9 -12.24 13.48 -13.53
CA ALA A 9 -12.90 13.02 -14.74
C ALA A 9 -13.32 11.56 -14.53
N LEU A 10 -14.58 11.35 -14.13
CA LEU A 10 -15.30 10.16 -14.56
C LEU A 10 -15.44 10.25 -16.09
N ARG A 11 -14.36 9.90 -16.79
CA ARG A 11 -14.29 9.84 -18.24
C ARG A 11 -14.79 8.46 -18.66
N THR A 12 -16.06 8.40 -19.05
CA THR A 12 -16.58 7.33 -19.88
C THR A 12 -15.82 7.32 -21.21
N ASP A 13 -15.32 6.13 -21.57
CA ASP A 13 -14.53 5.78 -22.77
C ASP A 13 -13.13 6.41 -22.89
N ASN A 14 -12.12 5.84 -22.20
CA ASN A 14 -10.83 5.53 -22.83
C ASN A 14 -10.00 4.51 -22.03
N THR A 15 -9.57 3.47 -22.72
CA THR A 15 -8.54 2.47 -22.38
C THR A 15 -7.15 3.11 -22.26
N GLU A 16 -6.93 3.95 -21.25
CA GLU A 16 -5.63 4.61 -21.05
C GLU A 16 -5.08 4.33 -19.65
N SER A 17 -3.86 3.79 -19.64
CA SER A 17 -3.00 3.78 -18.46
C SER A 17 -2.34 5.16 -18.34
N THR A 18 -2.41 5.79 -17.17
CA THR A 18 -1.80 7.10 -16.93
C THR A 18 -0.51 6.95 -16.14
N TYR A 19 0.53 7.65 -16.58
CA TYR A 19 1.81 7.77 -15.89
C TYR A 19 1.87 9.15 -15.23
N THR A 20 1.90 9.20 -13.90
CA THR A 20 1.91 10.46 -13.15
C THR A 20 3.11 10.53 -12.23
N GLU A 21 4.05 11.41 -12.55
CA GLU A 21 5.26 11.60 -11.74
C GLU A 21 4.94 12.11 -10.34
N TRP A 22 5.66 11.57 -9.35
CA TRP A 22 5.43 11.92 -7.95
C TRP A 22 5.53 13.42 -7.69
N ARG A 23 6.50 14.11 -8.30
CA ARG A 23 6.66 15.58 -8.19
C ARG A 23 5.40 16.37 -8.53
N HIS A 24 4.54 15.85 -9.41
CA HIS A 24 3.29 16.51 -9.79
C HIS A 24 2.14 16.21 -8.84
N GLN A 25 2.17 15.04 -8.19
CA GLN A 25 1.19 14.62 -7.21
C GLN A 25 1.41 15.31 -5.86
N VAL A 26 2.67 15.40 -5.43
CA VAL A 26 3.06 15.95 -4.12
C VAL A 26 3.26 17.47 -4.13
N ARG A 27 3.09 18.14 -5.27
CA ARG A 27 3.30 19.60 -5.40
C ARG A 27 2.53 20.43 -4.36
N ASN A 28 1.38 19.94 -3.92
CA ASN A 28 0.54 20.61 -2.93
C ASN A 28 0.72 20.07 -1.50
N GLY A 29 1.73 19.23 -1.26
CA GLY A 29 1.97 18.54 0.00
C GLY A 29 1.51 17.09 0.00
N LEU A 30 2.05 16.29 0.92
CA LEU A 30 1.70 14.88 1.07
C LEU A 30 0.32 14.70 1.69
N THR A 31 -0.11 15.64 2.54
CA THR A 31 -1.42 15.62 3.19
C THR A 31 -2.54 15.76 2.18
N GLU A 32 -2.37 16.67 1.22
CA GLU A 32 -3.31 16.85 0.11
C GLU A 32 -3.39 15.56 -0.72
N LEU A 33 -2.25 14.94 -1.06
CA LEU A 33 -2.22 13.66 -1.75
C LEU A 33 -2.96 12.55 -0.97
N GLN A 34 -2.83 12.49 0.35
CA GLN A 34 -3.58 11.49 1.12
C GLN A 34 -5.09 11.75 1.10
N SER A 35 -5.49 13.02 1.09
CA SER A 35 -6.88 13.47 1.04
C SER A 35 -7.55 13.17 -0.31
N THR A 36 -6.84 13.35 -1.43
CA THR A 36 -7.38 13.06 -2.78
C THR A 36 -7.69 11.57 -2.97
N LEU A 37 -7.04 10.68 -2.23
CA LEU A 37 -7.27 9.23 -2.29
C LEU A 37 -8.47 8.75 -1.46
N VAL A 38 -9.06 9.61 -0.61
CA VAL A 38 -10.17 9.24 0.29
C VAL A 38 -11.39 8.71 -0.47
N PRO A 39 -11.89 9.35 -1.55
CA PRO A 39 -13.04 8.84 -2.32
C PRO A 39 -12.79 7.44 -2.87
N LEU A 40 -11.60 7.20 -3.46
CA LEU A 40 -11.23 5.90 -4.00
C LEU A 40 -11.31 4.79 -2.94
N PHE A 41 -10.79 5.05 -1.73
CA PHE A 41 -10.82 4.07 -0.64
C PHE A 41 -12.25 3.81 -0.14
N HIS A 42 -13.09 4.84 -0.05
CA HIS A 42 -14.49 4.67 0.34
C HIS A 42 -15.33 3.95 -0.73
N GLU A 43 -15.03 4.12 -2.01
CA GLU A 43 -15.77 3.46 -3.08
C GLU A 43 -15.35 2.00 -3.27
N THR A 44 -14.05 1.71 -3.12
CA THR A 44 -13.47 0.37 -3.30
C THR A 44 -14.05 -0.64 -2.32
N GLN A 45 -14.58 -1.76 -2.79
CA GLN A 45 -15.08 -2.84 -1.93
C GLN A 45 -14.03 -3.92 -1.68
N LEU A 46 -13.17 -4.18 -2.65
CA LEU A 46 -12.13 -5.19 -2.59
C LEU A 46 -10.76 -4.61 -2.92
N PHE A 47 -9.89 -4.58 -1.92
CA PHE A 47 -8.49 -4.24 -2.07
C PHE A 47 -7.69 -5.52 -2.28
N ARG A 48 -6.85 -5.56 -3.31
CA ARG A 48 -5.79 -6.57 -3.45
C ARG A 48 -4.46 -5.86 -3.55
N ILE A 49 -3.63 -5.98 -2.52
CA ILE A 49 -2.38 -5.23 -2.43
C ILE A 49 -1.22 -6.22 -2.35
N TYR A 50 -0.27 -6.10 -3.26
CA TYR A 50 1.01 -6.79 -3.15
C TYR A 50 2.10 -5.76 -2.87
N SER A 51 2.93 -6.01 -1.86
CA SER A 51 4.07 -5.16 -1.54
C SER A 51 5.34 -5.96 -1.33
N SER A 52 6.40 -5.55 -2.01
CA SER A 52 7.74 -6.15 -1.93
C SER A 52 8.73 -5.30 -1.13
N THR A 53 8.37 -4.06 -0.78
CA THR A 53 9.31 -3.06 -0.26
C THR A 53 8.94 -2.54 1.13
N LEU A 54 7.67 -2.23 1.36
CA LEU A 54 7.20 -1.57 2.59
C LEU A 54 5.86 -2.16 3.07
N VAL A 55 5.53 -1.97 4.34
CA VAL A 55 4.19 -2.36 4.81
C VAL A 55 3.14 -1.54 4.04
N PRO A 56 2.11 -2.16 3.45
CA PRO A 56 1.08 -1.44 2.70
C PRO A 56 0.44 -0.32 3.51
N GLY A 57 0.25 0.85 2.91
CA GLY A 57 -0.30 2.05 3.57
C GLY A 57 -1.60 1.81 4.33
N LEU A 58 -2.42 0.86 3.85
CA LEU A 58 -3.68 0.44 4.47
C LEU A 58 -3.50 -0.17 5.88
N LEU A 59 -2.33 -0.75 6.15
CA LEU A 59 -1.99 -1.37 7.43
C LEU A 59 -0.84 -0.64 8.15
N GLN A 60 -0.50 0.58 7.76
CA GLN A 60 0.53 1.35 8.46
C GLN A 60 0.01 1.96 9.76
N THR A 61 0.88 2.00 10.77
CA THR A 61 0.73 2.80 12.00
C THR A 61 1.22 4.23 11.73
N GLU A 62 0.77 5.20 12.52
CA GLU A 62 1.11 6.62 12.29
C GLU A 62 2.63 6.86 12.29
N GLY A 63 3.37 6.28 13.24
CA GLY A 63 4.83 6.44 13.33
C GLY A 63 5.56 5.87 12.12
N TYR A 64 5.20 4.66 11.69
CA TYR A 64 5.79 4.03 10.50
C TYR A 64 5.40 4.79 9.22
N ALA A 65 4.14 5.21 9.10
CA ALA A 65 3.65 6.00 7.96
C ALA A 65 4.38 7.35 7.85
N ALA A 66 4.59 8.06 8.98
CA ALA A 66 5.29 9.32 9.00
C ALA A 66 6.75 9.16 8.54
N ALA A 67 7.42 8.10 8.99
CA ALA A 67 8.79 7.81 8.57
C ALA A 67 8.90 7.47 7.07
N VAL A 68 7.97 6.66 6.55
CA VAL A 68 7.87 6.37 5.11
C VAL A 68 7.63 7.65 4.30
N LEU A 69 6.68 8.47 4.74
CA LEU A 69 6.31 9.70 4.04
C LEU A 69 7.45 10.73 4.07
N SER A 70 8.18 10.83 5.16
CA SER A 70 9.34 11.72 5.29
C SER A 70 10.47 11.28 4.36
N ALA A 71 10.79 9.97 4.30
CA ALA A 71 11.76 9.45 3.34
C ALA A 71 11.33 9.67 1.87
N VAL A 72 10.02 9.62 1.60
CA VAL A 72 9.48 9.95 0.27
C VAL A 72 9.53 11.45 -0.01
N ALA A 73 9.41 12.33 1.00
CA ALA A 73 9.47 13.78 0.87
C ALA A 73 10.86 14.31 0.49
N ASP A 74 11.92 13.60 0.90
CA ASP A 74 13.30 13.95 0.61
C ASP A 74 13.62 13.87 -0.90
N PHE A 75 13.00 12.93 -1.62
CA PHE A 75 13.24 12.71 -3.05
C PHE A 75 12.68 13.81 -4.00
N PRO A 76 11.47 14.37 -3.78
CA PRO A 76 10.88 15.43 -4.60
C PRO A 76 11.19 16.87 -4.14
N GLU A 77 12.01 17.08 -3.10
CA GLU A 77 12.33 18.41 -2.53
C GLU A 77 11.06 19.25 -2.24
N LEU A 78 10.24 18.78 -1.29
CA LEU A 78 9.03 19.51 -0.90
C LEU A 78 9.35 20.84 -0.20
N PRO A 79 8.52 21.90 -0.41
CA PRO A 79 8.72 23.19 0.24
C PRO A 79 8.52 23.16 1.76
N CYS A 80 7.81 22.14 2.27
CA CYS A 80 7.59 21.90 3.69
C CYS A 80 7.39 20.40 3.90
N ASP A 81 7.98 19.85 4.96
CA ASP A 81 7.72 18.47 5.38
C ASP A 81 6.41 18.43 6.18
N ASP A 82 5.34 17.97 5.53
CA ASP A 82 4.03 17.72 6.14
C ASP A 82 3.78 16.23 6.43
N SER A 83 4.84 15.41 6.51
CA SER A 83 4.75 13.94 6.62
C SER A 83 3.98 13.46 7.85
N ALA A 84 4.08 14.16 8.98
CA ALA A 84 3.33 13.80 10.18
C ALA A 84 1.81 14.00 10.00
N GLU A 85 1.39 15.07 9.33
CA GLU A 85 -0.01 15.34 9.04
C GLU A 85 -0.53 14.38 7.96
N ALA A 86 0.28 14.14 6.93
CA ALA A 86 0.00 13.16 5.89
C ALA A 86 -0.12 11.74 6.45
N ALA A 87 0.69 11.36 7.44
CA ALA A 87 0.60 10.08 8.13
C ALA A 87 -0.74 9.91 8.86
N ARG A 88 -1.20 10.96 9.55
CA ARG A 88 -2.54 10.97 10.17
C ARG A 88 -3.63 10.80 9.13
N ALA A 89 -3.57 11.58 8.04
CA ALA A 89 -4.53 11.48 6.94
C ALA A 89 -4.55 10.07 6.32
N ARG A 90 -3.38 9.44 6.16
CA ARG A 90 -3.26 8.06 5.66
C ARG A 90 -3.91 7.05 6.62
N VAL A 91 -3.63 7.15 7.91
CA VAL A 91 -4.21 6.25 8.94
C VAL A 91 -5.72 6.44 9.02
N GLU A 92 -6.21 7.68 8.99
CA GLU A 92 -7.64 7.98 8.97
C GLU A 92 -8.32 7.42 7.72
N ARG A 93 -7.77 7.64 6.52
CA ARG A 93 -8.28 7.03 5.28
C ARG A 93 -8.30 5.50 5.37
N SER A 94 -7.30 4.90 6.02
CA SER A 94 -7.18 3.45 6.13
C SER A 94 -8.19 2.83 7.11
N ARG A 95 -8.94 3.64 7.87
CA ARG A 95 -10.02 3.12 8.73
C ARG A 95 -11.14 2.43 7.95
N VAL A 96 -11.21 2.59 6.62
CA VAL A 96 -12.10 1.82 5.74
C VAL A 96 -12.00 0.31 5.96
N ILE A 97 -10.88 -0.22 6.45
CA ILE A 97 -10.77 -1.66 6.78
C ILE A 97 -11.74 -2.11 7.87
N HIS A 98 -12.36 -1.18 8.62
CA HIS A 98 -13.37 -1.49 9.63
C HIS A 98 -14.81 -1.29 9.12
N GLU A 99 -14.97 -0.81 7.89
CA GLU A 99 -16.29 -0.57 7.30
C GLU A 99 -16.94 -1.88 6.84
N PRO A 100 -18.28 -2.02 6.99
CA PRO A 100 -19.00 -3.18 6.47
C PRO A 100 -18.84 -3.32 4.95
N GLY A 101 -18.73 -4.57 4.48
CA GLY A 101 -18.67 -4.89 3.04
C GLY A 101 -17.27 -4.81 2.42
N LYS A 102 -16.30 -4.21 3.11
CA LYS A 102 -14.91 -4.15 2.65
C LYS A 102 -14.22 -5.50 2.77
N ARG A 103 -13.33 -5.79 1.82
CA ARG A 103 -12.42 -6.94 1.83
C ARG A 103 -11.03 -6.48 1.45
N CYS A 104 -10.03 -6.87 2.22
CA CYS A 104 -8.65 -6.45 2.03
C CYS A 104 -7.76 -7.70 1.97
N VAL A 105 -7.25 -8.03 0.80
CA VAL A 105 -6.32 -9.15 0.60
C VAL A 105 -4.94 -8.57 0.37
N LEU A 106 -4.05 -8.71 1.34
CA LEU A 106 -2.71 -8.14 1.29
C LEU A 106 -1.67 -9.24 1.25
N LEU A 107 -0.69 -9.10 0.37
CA LEU A 107 0.46 -9.96 0.26
C LEU A 107 1.71 -9.12 0.47
N ILE A 108 2.55 -9.51 1.42
CA ILE A 108 3.85 -8.88 1.62
C ILE A 108 4.97 -9.90 1.51
N GLU A 109 6.09 -9.53 0.91
CA GLU A 109 7.31 -10.33 1.01
C GLU A 109 7.82 -10.31 2.46
N GLU A 110 8.35 -11.42 2.97
CA GLU A 110 8.89 -11.49 4.35
C GLU A 110 9.98 -10.42 4.59
N ALA A 111 10.71 -10.00 3.55
CA ALA A 111 11.68 -8.90 3.61
C ALA A 111 11.09 -7.58 4.12
N VAL A 112 9.81 -7.32 3.84
CA VAL A 112 9.10 -6.13 4.31
C VAL A 112 9.05 -6.05 5.84
N LEU A 113 9.00 -7.19 6.53
CA LEU A 113 8.96 -7.24 8.00
C LEU A 113 10.25 -6.76 8.66
N TYR A 114 11.34 -6.68 7.89
CA TYR A 114 12.67 -6.27 8.35
C TYR A 114 13.05 -4.87 7.84
N CYS A 115 12.17 -4.19 7.11
CA CYS A 115 12.42 -2.85 6.61
C CYS A 115 12.28 -1.82 7.74
N GLN A 116 13.39 -1.56 8.44
CA GLN A 116 13.49 -0.54 9.47
C GLN A 116 13.48 0.86 8.84
N ILE A 117 12.48 1.66 9.21
CA ILE A 117 12.34 3.05 8.81
C ILE A 117 11.74 3.82 9.99
N GLY A 118 12.24 5.04 10.20
CA GLY A 118 11.88 5.85 11.37
C GLY A 118 12.76 5.57 12.58
N ASP A 119 12.23 5.87 13.75
CA ASP A 119 12.92 5.62 15.02
C ASP A 119 12.89 4.13 15.42
N SER A 120 13.51 3.83 16.56
CA SER A 120 13.58 2.47 17.10
C SER A 120 12.22 1.85 17.41
N ASP A 121 11.17 2.67 17.56
CA ASP A 121 9.86 2.24 18.01
C ASP A 121 8.89 2.02 16.84
N ALA A 122 9.16 2.64 15.68
CA ALA A 122 8.31 2.59 14.50
C ALA A 122 8.06 1.17 13.99
N LEU A 123 9.11 0.40 13.68
CA LEU A 123 8.95 -0.97 13.16
C LEU A 123 8.39 -1.95 14.20
N PRO A 124 8.86 -2.00 15.47
CA PRO A 124 8.23 -2.86 16.48
C PRO A 124 6.74 -2.58 16.65
N THR A 125 6.34 -1.31 16.69
CA THR A 125 4.93 -0.90 16.78
C THR A 125 4.16 -1.33 15.54
N GLN A 126 4.75 -1.19 14.36
CA GLN A 126 4.16 -1.62 13.09
C GLN A 126 3.93 -3.14 13.04
N LEU A 127 4.91 -3.95 13.44
CA LEU A 127 4.79 -5.41 13.46
C LEU A 127 3.74 -5.87 14.48
N ALA A 128 3.71 -5.25 15.67
CA ALA A 128 2.67 -5.51 16.67
C ALA A 128 1.27 -5.18 16.15
N TYR A 129 1.12 -4.13 15.35
CA TYR A 129 -0.13 -3.80 14.69
C TYR A 129 -0.52 -4.81 13.60
N LEU A 130 0.42 -5.24 12.75
CA LEU A 130 0.14 -6.26 11.72
C LEU A 130 -0.40 -7.56 12.32
N ILE A 131 0.17 -8.01 13.45
CA ILE A 131 -0.32 -9.19 14.17
C ILE A 131 -1.78 -9.04 14.58
N LYS A 132 -2.18 -7.86 15.05
CA LYS A 132 -3.59 -7.57 15.44
C LYS A 132 -4.48 -7.40 14.21
N ALA A 133 -4.01 -6.71 13.19
CA ALA A 133 -4.76 -6.45 11.97
C ALA A 133 -5.06 -7.73 11.18
N ALA A 134 -4.19 -8.74 11.25
CA ALA A 134 -4.40 -10.05 10.66
C ALA A 134 -5.62 -10.80 11.23
N ASP A 135 -6.10 -10.43 12.43
CA ASP A 135 -7.29 -11.02 13.06
C ASP A 135 -8.58 -10.27 12.69
N LEU A 136 -8.49 -9.15 11.94
CA LEU A 136 -9.68 -8.40 11.52
C LEU A 136 -10.46 -9.20 10.45
N PRO A 137 -11.78 -9.40 10.60
CA PRO A 137 -12.57 -10.19 9.66
C PRO A 137 -12.44 -9.82 8.16
N PRO A 138 -12.35 -8.53 7.76
CA PRO A 138 -12.20 -8.17 6.36
C PRO A 138 -10.76 -8.29 5.84
N VAL A 139 -9.77 -8.58 6.70
CA VAL A 139 -8.35 -8.60 6.35
C VAL A 139 -7.87 -10.03 6.14
N SER A 140 -7.23 -10.27 5.00
CA SER A 140 -6.46 -11.48 4.70
C SER A 140 -5.02 -11.06 4.44
N LEU A 141 -4.16 -11.16 5.46
CA LEU A 141 -2.73 -10.85 5.36
C LEU A 141 -1.93 -12.13 5.09
N GLY A 142 -1.34 -12.21 3.90
CA GLY A 142 -0.42 -13.27 3.51
C GLY A 142 1.02 -12.77 3.48
N ILE A 143 1.95 -13.63 3.87
CA ILE A 143 3.38 -13.34 3.85
C ILE A 143 4.05 -14.34 2.91
N VAL A 144 4.78 -13.86 1.91
CA VAL A 144 5.59 -14.73 1.04
C VAL A 144 6.94 -14.98 1.73
N PRO A 145 7.22 -16.21 2.19
CA PRO A 145 8.44 -16.47 2.96
C PRO A 145 9.71 -16.31 2.10
N MET A 146 10.78 -15.77 2.68
CA MET A 146 12.12 -15.73 2.07
C MET A 146 12.63 -17.13 1.73
N ALA A 147 12.23 -18.13 2.53
CA ALA A 147 12.63 -19.52 2.36
C ALA A 147 11.90 -20.26 1.23
N THR A 148 11.03 -19.59 0.46
CA THR A 148 10.29 -20.18 -0.66
C THR A 148 11.27 -20.64 -1.76
N ARG A 149 11.51 -21.95 -1.85
CA ARG A 149 12.53 -22.52 -2.75
C ARG A 149 12.14 -22.50 -4.22
N GLU A 150 10.88 -22.82 -4.53
CA GLU A 150 10.37 -22.93 -5.90
C GLU A 150 9.38 -21.78 -6.15
N ARG A 151 9.92 -20.58 -6.38
CA ARG A 151 9.09 -19.41 -6.69
C ARG A 151 8.49 -19.56 -8.08
N ALA A 152 7.17 -19.70 -8.16
CA ALA A 152 6.43 -19.68 -9.42
C ALA A 152 6.27 -18.25 -9.99
N GLN A 153 6.51 -17.23 -9.17
CA GLN A 153 6.50 -15.82 -9.56
C GLN A 153 7.62 -15.05 -8.84
N LEU A 154 8.32 -14.21 -9.59
CA LEU A 154 9.35 -13.33 -9.03
C LEU A 154 8.70 -12.19 -8.23
N PRO A 155 9.39 -11.62 -7.24
CA PRO A 155 8.94 -10.37 -6.63
C PRO A 155 8.72 -9.30 -7.72
N GLN A 156 7.59 -8.61 -7.66
CA GLN A 156 7.25 -7.50 -8.57
C GLN A 156 7.35 -6.14 -7.85
N GLU A 157 7.08 -5.07 -8.56
CA GLU A 157 6.77 -3.76 -8.00
C GLU A 157 5.58 -3.84 -7.04
N THR A 158 5.51 -2.91 -6.09
CA THR A 158 4.33 -2.75 -5.24
C THR A 158 3.16 -2.31 -6.11
N PHE A 159 2.04 -3.03 -6.04
CA PHE A 159 0.83 -2.68 -6.78
C PHE A 159 -0.43 -2.94 -5.97
N HIS A 160 -1.43 -2.11 -6.25
CA HIS A 160 -2.72 -2.07 -5.57
C HIS A 160 -3.80 -2.24 -6.63
N VAL A 161 -4.64 -3.26 -6.48
CA VAL A 161 -5.86 -3.42 -7.25
C VAL A 161 -7.03 -2.95 -6.41
N TYR A 162 -7.78 -2.00 -6.96
CA TYR A 162 -9.03 -1.50 -6.40
C TYR A 162 -10.18 -2.12 -7.20
N ASP A 163 -10.93 -2.99 -6.52
CA ASP A 163 -11.91 -3.89 -7.13
C ASP A 163 -11.28 -4.66 -8.29
N ASP A 164 -11.90 -4.64 -9.47
CA ASP A 164 -11.35 -5.20 -10.70
C ASP A 164 -11.30 -4.11 -11.80
N THR A 165 -11.18 -2.84 -11.40
CA THR A 165 -11.35 -1.67 -12.27
C THR A 165 -10.12 -0.77 -12.37
N LEU A 166 -9.25 -0.78 -11.35
CA LEU A 166 -8.04 0.04 -11.32
C LEU A 166 -6.88 -0.73 -10.69
N VAL A 167 -5.72 -0.68 -11.35
CA VAL A 167 -4.44 -1.06 -10.75
C VAL A 167 -3.57 0.19 -10.62
N SER A 168 -3.07 0.46 -9.43
CA SER A 168 -2.01 1.45 -9.18
C SER A 168 -0.70 0.72 -8.95
N VAL A 169 0.37 1.15 -9.63
CA VAL A 169 1.73 0.60 -9.49
C VAL A 169 2.66 1.70 -9.03
N GLU A 170 3.38 1.46 -7.94
CA GLU A 170 4.33 2.40 -7.38
C GLU A 170 5.71 2.20 -8.01
N LEU A 171 6.18 3.19 -8.77
CA LEU A 171 7.53 3.25 -9.32
C LEU A 171 8.37 4.29 -8.57
N VAL A 172 9.68 4.29 -8.80
CA VAL A 172 10.60 5.27 -8.20
C VAL A 172 10.25 6.71 -8.60
N SER A 173 9.92 6.94 -9.87
CA SER A 173 9.67 8.29 -10.40
C SER A 173 8.20 8.69 -10.45
N ALA A 174 7.29 7.72 -10.43
CA ALA A 174 5.89 7.94 -10.75
C ALA A 174 4.96 6.85 -10.18
N GLU A 175 3.68 7.14 -10.24
CA GLU A 175 2.62 6.16 -10.15
C GLU A 175 2.08 5.85 -11.55
N VAL A 176 1.79 4.58 -11.82
CA VAL A 176 1.06 4.17 -13.01
C VAL A 176 -0.33 3.71 -12.61
N SER A 177 -1.36 4.38 -13.11
CA SER A 177 -2.77 3.96 -12.95
C SER A 177 -3.23 3.26 -14.22
N ILE A 178 -3.64 2.00 -14.10
CA ILE A 178 -4.00 1.11 -15.20
C ILE A 178 -5.48 0.80 -15.11
N THR A 179 -6.22 1.16 -16.15
CA THR A 179 -7.67 0.87 -16.31
C THR A 179 -7.95 -0.11 -17.45
N GLN A 180 -6.93 -0.47 -18.23
CA GLN A 180 -7.02 -1.39 -19.36
C GLN A 180 -7.39 -2.81 -18.88
N PRO A 181 -8.55 -3.39 -19.27
CA PRO A 181 -9.03 -4.66 -18.72
C PRO A 181 -8.07 -5.85 -18.92
N SER A 182 -7.36 -5.89 -20.06
CA SER A 182 -6.38 -6.93 -20.34
C SER A 182 -5.15 -6.87 -19.42
N GLU A 183 -4.72 -5.67 -19.05
CA GLU A 183 -3.61 -5.47 -18.11
C GLU A 183 -4.06 -5.76 -16.68
N ILE A 184 -5.25 -5.29 -16.28
CA ILE A 184 -5.85 -5.63 -14.97
C ILE A 184 -5.92 -7.15 -14.81
N ALA A 185 -6.38 -7.88 -15.83
CA ALA A 185 -6.43 -9.33 -15.81
C ALA A 185 -5.04 -9.98 -15.63
N GLN A 186 -3.99 -9.38 -16.18
CA GLN A 186 -2.61 -9.82 -15.97
C GLN A 186 -2.15 -9.59 -14.52
N TYR A 187 -2.42 -8.42 -13.94
CA TYR A 187 -2.11 -8.15 -12.53
C TYR A 187 -2.87 -9.07 -11.58
N LEU A 188 -4.16 -9.31 -11.81
CA LEU A 188 -4.97 -10.25 -11.03
C LEU A 188 -4.40 -11.68 -11.10
N LYS A 189 -3.99 -12.13 -12.30
CA LYS A 189 -3.34 -13.44 -12.47
C LYS A 189 -2.02 -13.52 -11.71
N THR A 190 -1.19 -12.48 -11.78
CA THR A 190 0.07 -12.38 -11.03
C THR A 190 -0.18 -12.38 -9.54
N PHE A 191 -1.17 -11.62 -9.05
CA PHE A 191 -1.56 -11.59 -7.64
C PHE A 191 -1.95 -12.99 -7.15
N GLU A 192 -2.76 -13.75 -7.90
CA GLU A 192 -3.13 -15.12 -7.53
C GLU A 192 -1.95 -16.11 -7.58
N GLN A 193 -0.93 -15.88 -8.40
CA GLN A 193 0.31 -16.66 -8.37
C GLN A 193 1.11 -16.38 -7.09
N LEU A 194 1.26 -15.11 -6.73
CA LEU A 194 1.92 -14.69 -5.48
C LEU A 194 1.15 -15.18 -4.25
N ARG A 195 -0.18 -15.12 -4.29
CA ARG A 195 -1.08 -15.58 -3.22
C ARG A 195 -0.87 -17.04 -2.87
N ARG A 196 -0.64 -17.89 -3.88
CA ARG A 196 -0.36 -19.33 -3.70
C ARG A 196 0.99 -19.61 -3.06
N MET A 197 1.90 -18.64 -3.06
CA MET A 197 3.22 -18.73 -2.42
C MET A 197 3.23 -18.19 -0.99
N ALA A 198 2.16 -17.49 -0.58
CA ALA A 198 2.06 -16.88 0.73
C ALA A 198 1.57 -17.88 1.79
N VAL A 199 2.07 -17.70 3.02
CA VAL A 199 1.56 -18.33 4.23
C VAL A 199 0.61 -17.39 4.96
N TYR A 200 -0.30 -17.94 5.77
CA TYR A 200 -1.37 -17.22 6.45
C TYR A 200 -1.52 -17.68 7.90
N GLY A 201 -2.31 -16.94 8.68
CA GLY A 201 -2.69 -17.34 10.04
C GLY A 201 -1.47 -17.54 10.95
N ALA A 202 -1.37 -18.72 11.57
CA ALA A 202 -0.32 -19.03 12.53
C ALA A 202 1.10 -18.96 11.94
N GLU A 203 1.28 -19.38 10.69
CA GLU A 203 2.59 -19.36 10.02
C GLU A 203 3.03 -17.92 9.72
N ALA A 204 2.13 -17.10 9.18
CA ALA A 204 2.38 -15.67 8.97
C ALA A 204 2.68 -14.96 10.29
N ARG A 205 1.92 -15.27 11.34
CA ARG A 205 2.14 -14.74 12.69
C ARG A 205 3.50 -15.11 13.25
N ALA A 206 3.97 -16.33 13.01
CA ALA A 206 5.30 -16.78 13.43
C ALA A 206 6.41 -15.97 12.74
N LEU A 207 6.27 -15.65 11.45
CA LEU A 207 7.23 -14.80 10.74
C LEU A 207 7.25 -13.36 11.29
N MET A 208 6.09 -12.78 11.60
CA MET A 208 6.01 -11.45 12.20
C MET A 208 6.63 -11.40 13.61
N LEU A 209 6.41 -12.44 14.42
CA LEU A 209 7.03 -12.55 15.74
C LEU A 209 8.55 -12.71 15.66
N LYS A 210 9.03 -13.56 14.74
CA LYS A 210 10.46 -13.72 14.49
C LYS A 210 11.10 -12.39 14.04
N ALA A 211 10.42 -11.60 13.22
CA ALA A 211 10.90 -10.27 12.85
C ALA A 211 10.95 -9.32 14.05
N LEU A 212 9.95 -9.35 14.92
CA LEU A 212 9.91 -8.55 16.14
C LEU A 212 11.01 -8.92 17.14
N GLU A 213 11.29 -10.22 17.30
CA GLU A 213 12.38 -10.74 18.14
C GLU A 213 13.76 -10.29 17.64
N ALA A 214 13.94 -10.13 16.32
CA ALA A 214 15.20 -9.66 15.74
C ALA A 214 15.49 -8.16 15.99
N LEU A 215 14.53 -7.41 16.56
CA LEU A 215 14.66 -5.99 16.90
C LEU A 215 15.05 -5.76 18.37
N GLN A 216 15.13 -6.83 19.17
CA GLN A 216 15.54 -6.81 20.59
C GLN A 216 17.03 -7.08 20.73
#